data_AF-A0A7X2D1F6-F1
#
_entry.id   AF-A0A7X2D1F6-F1
#
_cell.length_a   1.000
_cell.length_b   1.000
_cell.length_c   1.000
_cell.angle_alpha   90.00
_cell.angle_beta   90.00
_cell.angle_gamma   90.00
#
_symmetry.space_group_name_H-M   'P 1'
#
loop_
_entity.id
_entity.type
_entity.pdbx_description
1 polymer ?
#
loop_
_entity_poly.entity_id
_entity_poly.type
_entity_poly.pdbx_seq_one_letter_code
_entity_poly.pdbx_strand_id
1 'polypeptide(L)'
;MFKLYQYQKELIKKAQNEFMKGNKNIMLLSPPGSGKTVIMSEMVKNASNKQNGFVLVMVHRKELVDQIINSFKFHEVNMENVLVGTVVKIKNRLPSIKKPTLIITDETHHSLASTYKVIYDYFKDVPKVGYTGTAWRMSGEGFTDTYDVMIEGKTVEWLISNNRLAPYQYFSLPSIDTSKLRIKNGEYSNQSIDDALGKAIFGNVVEEYITHANGQKAILYAHSVEASKNFAKEFKEKGIKAVHVDAKTPKNERDKLMQDFRSGNIKILCNVDLISEGFDVPDCTVTILCRPTKSLVLFLQQSMRSMRYQKDKKAIIIDNVMNWSTHGLPDTPHDWKEYFKGGWKKKAQKNTVQAKQCPECSAMWPLNQKTCELCGYDFAIEEKHEKMRIEAELEEIRKEQVKLKRLSEKKFGLDLSENWEIARARAKINKGNPLMKLLYYYAKSDRVSASIEEISNVTGKNSYQIKLATEWLESKGI
;
A
#
# COMPACT_ATOMS: atom_id res chain seq x y z
N MET A 1 28.78 -10.17 -13.32
CA MET A 1 28.11 -8.93 -12.85
C MET A 1 26.73 -8.69 -13.47
N PHE A 2 25.83 -7.98 -12.78
CA PHE A 2 24.56 -7.48 -13.35
C PHE A 2 24.76 -6.54 -14.56
N LYS A 3 23.84 -6.59 -15.54
CA LYS A 3 23.71 -5.59 -16.61
C LYS A 3 22.57 -4.63 -16.26
N LEU A 4 22.91 -3.35 -16.07
CA LEU A 4 21.91 -2.34 -15.70
C LEU A 4 21.03 -1.96 -16.89
N TYR A 5 19.73 -1.80 -16.62
CA TYR A 5 18.78 -1.18 -17.55
C TYR A 5 18.98 0.33 -17.63
N GLN A 6 18.54 0.94 -18.73
CA GLN A 6 18.68 2.37 -18.96
C GLN A 6 18.06 3.22 -17.85
N TYR A 7 16.85 2.88 -17.38
CA TYR A 7 16.20 3.62 -16.29
C TYR A 7 16.95 3.52 -14.95
N GLN A 8 17.69 2.44 -14.71
CA GLN A 8 18.52 2.26 -13.51
C GLN A 8 19.76 3.15 -13.60
N LYS A 9 20.40 3.20 -14.77
CA LYS A 9 21.53 4.11 -15.04
C LYS A 9 21.10 5.58 -14.91
N GLU A 10 19.93 5.94 -15.43
CA GLU A 10 19.35 7.28 -15.28
C GLU A 10 19.17 7.66 -13.82
N LEU A 11 18.63 6.76 -12.98
CA LEU A 11 18.43 7.03 -11.56
C LEU A 11 19.76 7.23 -10.82
N ILE A 12 20.78 6.41 -11.11
CA ILE A 12 22.12 6.56 -10.54
C ILE A 12 22.74 7.89 -10.96
N LYS A 13 22.64 8.25 -12.25
CA LYS A 13 23.17 9.51 -12.77
C LYS A 13 22.50 10.72 -12.12
N LYS A 14 21.17 10.67 -11.91
CA LYS A 14 20.45 11.72 -11.16
C LYS A 14 20.98 11.85 -9.74
N ALA A 15 21.20 10.74 -9.03
CA ALA A 15 21.79 10.75 -7.69
C ALA A 15 23.20 11.38 -7.67
N GLN A 16 24.05 11.00 -8.63
CA GLN A 16 25.38 11.58 -8.78
C GLN A 16 25.35 13.09 -9.05
N ASN A 17 24.41 13.54 -9.89
CA ASN A 17 24.23 14.97 -10.18
C ASN A 17 23.82 15.77 -8.93
N GLU A 18 22.96 15.21 -8.07
CA GLU A 18 22.59 15.87 -6.82
C GLU A 18 23.77 15.97 -5.85
N PHE A 19 24.64 14.95 -5.78
CA PHE A 19 25.90 15.06 -5.04
C PHE A 19 26.81 16.18 -5.57
N MET A 20 26.90 16.34 -6.90
CA MET A 20 27.70 17.42 -7.52
C MET A 20 27.12 18.82 -7.25
N LYS A 21 25.81 18.93 -6.98
CA LYS A 21 25.16 20.19 -6.56
C LYS A 21 25.37 20.53 -5.09
N GLY A 22 26.02 19.66 -4.33
CA GLY A 22 26.29 19.86 -2.90
C GLY A 22 25.31 19.19 -1.94
N ASN A 23 24.27 18.50 -2.45
CA ASN A 23 23.38 17.69 -1.59
C ASN A 23 24.16 16.49 -1.04
N LYS A 24 24.04 16.21 0.26
CA LYS A 24 24.78 15.14 0.95
C LYS A 24 23.89 13.94 1.26
N ASN A 25 22.59 14.16 1.44
CA ASN A 25 21.63 13.14 1.86
C ASN A 25 20.56 12.98 0.77
N ILE A 26 20.64 11.91 0.00
CA ILE A 26 19.74 11.68 -1.14
C ILE A 26 18.83 10.49 -0.85
N MET A 27 17.54 10.63 -1.12
CA MET A 27 16.58 9.54 -1.07
C MET A 27 16.22 9.08 -2.48
N LEU A 28 16.36 7.79 -2.76
CA LEU A 28 15.96 7.16 -4.01
C LEU A 28 14.66 6.38 -3.80
N LEU A 29 13.61 6.83 -4.48
CA LEU A 29 12.32 6.16 -4.50
C LEU A 29 12.26 5.21 -5.70
N SER A 30 12.15 3.91 -5.45
CA SER A 30 12.13 2.88 -6.50
C SER A 30 11.19 1.74 -6.10
N PRO A 31 10.04 1.56 -6.81
CA PRO A 31 9.01 0.60 -6.41
C PRO A 31 9.51 -0.83 -6.22
N PRO A 32 8.83 -1.69 -5.44
CA PRO A 32 9.10 -3.12 -5.41
C PRO A 32 9.17 -3.70 -6.84
N GLY A 33 10.14 -4.58 -7.12
CA GLY A 33 10.31 -5.12 -8.48
C GLY A 33 11.23 -4.33 -9.40
N SER A 34 11.51 -3.05 -9.13
CA SER A 34 12.35 -2.18 -9.97
C SER A 34 13.85 -2.52 -10.02
N GLY A 35 14.31 -3.53 -9.28
CA GLY A 35 15.73 -3.87 -9.19
C GLY A 35 16.53 -2.91 -8.30
N LYS A 36 15.93 -2.40 -7.22
CA LYS A 36 16.59 -1.57 -6.19
C LYS A 36 17.95 -2.14 -5.73
N THR A 37 18.04 -3.45 -5.49
CA THR A 37 19.31 -4.10 -5.11
C THR A 37 20.38 -4.00 -6.21
N VAL A 38 20.01 -4.04 -7.49
CA VAL A 38 20.96 -3.88 -8.62
C VAL A 38 21.52 -2.46 -8.65
N ILE A 39 20.65 -1.46 -8.49
CA ILE A 39 21.06 -0.04 -8.40
C ILE A 39 22.00 0.16 -7.21
N MET A 40 21.64 -0.41 -6.06
CA MET A 40 22.45 -0.37 -4.85
C MET A 40 23.83 -1.00 -5.07
N SER A 41 23.91 -2.20 -5.66
CA SER A 41 25.18 -2.87 -5.96
C SER A 41 26.11 -2.00 -6.81
N GLU A 42 25.58 -1.37 -7.86
CA GLU A 42 26.35 -0.48 -8.74
C GLU A 42 26.86 0.76 -7.99
N MET A 43 26.01 1.40 -7.19
CA MET A 43 26.42 2.58 -6.40
C MET A 43 27.46 2.22 -5.34
N VAL A 44 27.31 1.07 -4.68
CA VAL A 44 28.28 0.59 -3.68
C VAL A 44 29.60 0.23 -4.36
N LYS A 45 29.59 -0.46 -5.51
CA LYS A 45 30.81 -0.77 -6.30
C LYS A 45 31.59 0.49 -6.64
N ASN A 46 30.89 1.51 -7.16
CA ASN A 46 31.49 2.78 -7.53
C ASN A 46 32.06 3.54 -6.33
N ALA A 47 31.43 3.46 -5.16
CA ALA A 47 31.91 4.11 -3.94
C ALA A 47 33.06 3.34 -3.27
N SER A 48 33.01 2.01 -3.24
CA SER A 48 34.03 1.15 -2.62
C SER A 48 35.36 1.15 -3.39
N ASN A 49 35.32 1.45 -4.69
CA ASN A 49 36.51 1.50 -5.56
C ASN A 49 37.20 2.86 -5.57
N LYS A 50 36.64 3.88 -4.92
CA LYS A 50 37.30 5.18 -4.76
C LYS A 50 38.47 5.06 -3.79
N GLN A 51 39.45 5.95 -3.94
CA GLN A 51 40.53 6.10 -2.96
C GLN A 51 39.93 6.38 -1.58
N ASN A 52 40.35 5.63 -0.57
CA ASN A 52 39.80 5.64 0.80
C ASN A 52 38.30 5.31 0.92
N GLY A 53 37.69 4.74 -0.13
CA GLY A 53 36.29 4.34 -0.13
C GLY A 53 36.01 3.35 1.00
N PHE A 54 35.02 3.68 1.83
CA PHE A 54 34.46 2.74 2.81
C PHE A 54 32.95 2.98 2.87
N VAL A 55 32.15 1.95 2.60
CA VAL A 55 30.69 2.06 2.51
C VAL A 55 30.03 1.28 3.64
N LEU A 56 29.18 1.94 4.41
CA LEU A 56 28.35 1.31 5.43
C LEU A 56 26.96 1.08 4.84
N VAL A 57 26.52 -0.18 4.75
CA VAL A 57 25.19 -0.56 4.25
C VAL A 57 24.34 -1.07 5.40
N MET A 58 23.26 -0.35 5.68
CA MET A 58 22.33 -0.63 6.75
C MET A 58 21.07 -1.29 6.22
N VAL A 59 20.67 -2.36 6.88
CA VAL A 59 19.39 -3.06 6.64
C VAL A 59 18.62 -3.27 7.94
N HIS A 60 17.31 -3.44 7.85
CA HIS A 60 16.46 -3.63 9.02
C HIS A 60 16.29 -5.11 9.44
N ARG A 61 16.51 -6.06 8.52
CA ARG A 61 16.38 -7.52 8.77
C ARG A 61 17.67 -8.29 8.48
N LYS A 62 17.88 -9.39 9.23
CA LYS A 62 19.08 -10.23 9.11
C LYS A 62 19.10 -10.98 7.78
N GLU A 63 17.96 -11.48 7.32
CA GLU A 63 17.79 -12.20 6.06
C GLU A 63 18.23 -11.37 4.84
N LEU A 64 18.02 -10.05 4.90
CA LEU A 64 18.44 -9.13 3.85
C LEU A 64 19.97 -8.93 3.80
N VAL A 65 20.66 -9.10 4.92
CA VAL A 65 22.13 -8.99 4.97
C VAL A 65 22.76 -9.99 4.01
N ASP A 66 22.39 -11.27 4.14
CA ASP A 66 22.97 -12.35 3.34
C ASP A 66 22.63 -12.16 1.85
N GLN A 67 21.39 -11.76 1.55
CA GLN A 67 20.96 -11.48 0.17
C GLN A 67 21.73 -10.33 -0.47
N ILE A 68 21.93 -9.23 0.26
CA ILE A 68 22.68 -8.07 -0.23
C ILE A 68 24.15 -8.43 -0.43
N ILE A 69 24.77 -9.14 0.52
CA ILE A 69 26.16 -9.59 0.40
C ILE A 69 26.32 -10.47 -0.85
N ASN A 70 25.41 -11.42 -1.09
CA ASN A 70 25.45 -12.26 -2.28
C ASN A 70 25.30 -11.44 -3.56
N SER A 71 24.42 -10.44 -3.56
CA SER A 71 24.23 -9.52 -4.69
C SER A 71 25.47 -8.66 -4.97
N PHE A 72 26.16 -8.23 -3.92
CA PHE A 72 27.40 -7.46 -4.01
C PHE A 72 28.56 -8.31 -4.54
N LYS A 73 28.71 -9.53 -4.04
CA LYS A 73 29.70 -10.49 -4.55
C LYS A 73 29.47 -10.80 -6.03
N PHE A 74 28.22 -11.09 -6.42
CA PHE A 74 27.88 -11.35 -7.83
C PHE A 74 28.17 -10.15 -8.75
N HIS A 75 28.07 -8.93 -8.22
CA HIS A 75 28.35 -7.70 -8.94
C HIS A 75 29.81 -7.21 -8.81
N GLU A 76 30.68 -8.01 -8.17
CA GLU A 76 32.11 -7.72 -7.97
C GLU A 76 32.34 -6.38 -7.24
N VAL A 77 31.54 -6.14 -6.20
CA VAL A 77 31.81 -5.05 -5.26
C VAL A 77 33.07 -5.38 -4.46
N ASN A 78 33.93 -4.39 -4.21
CA ASN A 78 35.08 -4.55 -3.33
C ASN A 78 34.61 -4.68 -1.87
N MET A 79 34.44 -5.92 -1.42
CA MET A 79 33.89 -6.23 -0.10
C MET A 79 34.82 -5.86 1.07
N GLU A 80 36.12 -5.67 0.84
CA GLU A 80 37.06 -5.20 1.88
C GLU A 80 36.72 -3.77 2.34
N ASN A 81 36.13 -3.00 1.44
CA ASN A 81 35.73 -1.61 1.64
C ASN A 81 34.23 -1.46 1.95
N VAL A 82 33.53 -2.54 2.31
CA VAL A 82 32.08 -2.52 2.55
C VAL A 82 31.71 -3.25 3.83
N LEU A 83 30.98 -2.58 4.71
CA LEU A 83 30.36 -3.19 5.89
C LEU A 83 28.84 -3.26 5.69
N VAL A 84 28.28 -4.47 5.62
CA VAL A 84 26.83 -4.71 5.60
C VAL A 84 26.38 -5.20 6.97
N GLY A 85 25.33 -4.61 7.53
CA GLY A 85 24.83 -5.04 8.84
C GLY A 85 23.41 -4.59 9.13
N THR A 86 22.79 -5.29 10.09
CA THR A 86 21.53 -4.81 10.65
C THR A 86 21.77 -3.55 11.45
N VAL A 87 20.81 -2.63 11.43
CA VAL A 87 20.88 -1.35 12.15
C VAL A 87 21.22 -1.56 13.64
N VAL A 88 20.61 -2.56 14.29
CA VAL A 88 20.89 -2.89 15.70
C VAL A 88 22.35 -3.32 15.91
N LYS A 89 22.87 -4.20 15.03
CA LYS A 89 24.25 -4.68 15.13
C LYS A 89 25.26 -3.56 14.89
N ILE A 90 24.97 -2.67 13.96
CA ILE A 90 25.80 -1.50 13.64
C ILE A 90 25.82 -0.54 14.83
N LYS A 91 24.64 -0.17 15.37
CA LYS A 91 24.52 0.69 16.56
C LYS A 91 25.39 0.20 17.71
N ASN A 92 25.35 -1.10 18.00
CA ASN A 92 26.09 -1.71 19.11
C ASN A 92 27.61 -1.79 18.88
N ARG A 93 28.10 -1.45 17.68
CA ARG A 93 29.51 -1.54 17.29
C ARG A 93 30.07 -0.22 16.76
N LEU A 94 29.35 0.89 16.92
CA LEU A 94 29.75 2.21 16.37
C LEU A 94 31.21 2.60 16.66
N PRO A 95 31.76 2.45 17.89
CA PRO A 95 33.14 2.83 18.17
C PRO A 95 34.19 2.02 17.40
N SER A 96 33.88 0.79 16.99
CA SER A 96 34.82 -0.08 16.26
C SER A 96 34.65 -0.03 14.74
N ILE A 97 33.68 0.73 14.23
CA ILE A 97 33.45 0.89 12.80
C ILE A 97 34.32 2.04 12.28
N LYS A 98 35.20 1.74 11.32
CA LYS A 98 35.93 2.75 10.54
C LYS A 98 34.94 3.78 9.98
N LYS A 99 35.25 5.08 10.08
CA LYS A 99 34.40 6.15 9.55
C LYS A 99 34.11 5.91 8.06
N PRO A 100 32.85 5.73 7.64
CA PRO A 100 32.51 5.54 6.24
C PRO A 100 32.60 6.84 5.44
N THR A 101 32.79 6.67 4.14
CA THR A 101 32.69 7.72 3.12
C THR A 101 31.27 7.87 2.57
N LEU A 102 30.44 6.82 2.73
CA LEU A 102 29.06 6.79 2.29
C LEU A 102 28.24 5.83 3.17
N ILE A 103 27.03 6.24 3.55
CA ILE A 103 26.05 5.38 4.21
C ILE A 103 24.93 5.06 3.23
N ILE A 104 24.65 3.78 3.02
CA ILE A 104 23.50 3.29 2.27
C ILE A 104 22.48 2.73 3.26
N THR A 105 21.21 3.08 3.09
CA THR A 105 20.12 2.57 3.93
C THR A 105 19.03 1.96 3.06
N ASP A 106 18.79 0.66 3.20
CA ASP A 106 17.60 0.04 2.60
C ASP A 106 16.37 0.25 3.50
N GLU A 107 15.21 0.36 2.88
CA GLU A 107 13.94 0.69 3.51
C GLU A 107 14.01 1.89 4.46
N THR A 108 14.48 3.01 3.91
CA THR A 108 14.68 4.23 4.67
C THR A 108 13.40 4.84 5.26
N HIS A 109 12.20 4.34 4.96
CA HIS A 109 11.00 4.73 5.70
C HIS A 109 11.11 4.45 7.22
N HIS A 110 12.03 3.59 7.66
CA HIS A 110 12.34 3.36 9.08
C HIS A 110 13.27 4.40 9.73
N SER A 111 13.82 5.36 8.98
CA SER A 111 14.88 6.25 9.49
C SER A 111 14.53 7.14 10.69
N LEU A 112 13.25 7.28 11.05
CA LEU A 112 12.85 7.97 12.30
C LEU A 112 13.17 7.18 13.57
N ALA A 113 13.30 5.85 13.47
CA ALA A 113 13.53 5.05 14.65
C ALA A 113 14.84 5.46 15.33
N SER A 114 14.82 5.51 16.66
CA SER A 114 15.96 5.99 17.47
C SER A 114 17.26 5.27 17.15
N THR A 115 17.19 4.00 16.77
CA THR A 115 18.34 3.20 16.35
C THR A 115 19.03 3.73 15.09
N TYR A 116 18.29 4.26 14.12
CA TYR A 116 18.84 4.89 12.92
C TYR A 116 19.43 6.26 13.25
N LYS A 117 18.68 7.08 14.01
CA LYS A 117 19.13 8.42 14.42
C LYS A 117 20.48 8.38 15.12
N VAL A 118 20.67 7.47 16.07
CA VAL A 118 21.97 7.29 16.77
C VAL A 118 23.14 7.04 15.80
N ILE A 119 22.94 6.23 14.76
CA ILE A 119 24.00 5.95 13.77
C ILE A 119 24.24 7.17 12.88
N TYR A 120 23.18 7.84 12.45
CA TYR A 120 23.28 9.05 11.63
C TYR A 120 23.93 10.21 12.38
N ASP A 121 23.63 10.38 13.66
CA ASP A 121 24.23 11.42 14.51
C ASP A 121 25.72 11.13 14.74
N TYR A 122 26.08 9.86 14.97
CA TYR A 122 27.47 9.44 15.11
C TYR A 122 28.30 9.71 13.84
N PHE A 123 27.71 9.50 12.66
CA PHE A 123 28.32 9.77 11.36
C PHE A 123 27.71 10.99 10.65
N LYS A 124 27.41 12.07 11.38
CA LYS A 124 26.64 13.22 10.88
C LYS A 124 27.16 13.84 9.58
N ASP A 125 28.49 13.87 9.41
CA ASP A 125 29.15 14.51 8.26
C ASP A 125 29.30 13.58 7.05
N VAL A 126 28.87 12.31 7.16
CA VAL A 126 28.99 11.33 6.09
C VAL A 126 27.77 11.41 5.17
N PRO A 127 27.96 11.53 3.83
CA PRO A 127 26.88 11.49 2.86
C PRO A 127 26.04 10.20 2.96
N LYS A 128 24.75 10.31 2.64
CA LYS A 128 23.79 9.23 2.80
C LYS A 128 22.98 9.01 1.52
N VAL A 129 22.71 7.75 1.20
CA VAL A 129 21.71 7.37 0.20
C VAL A 129 20.69 6.44 0.84
N GLY A 130 19.46 6.90 0.96
CA GLY A 130 18.33 6.09 1.42
C GLY A 130 17.58 5.50 0.23
N TYR A 131 17.22 4.23 0.29
CA TYR A 131 16.36 3.59 -0.69
C TYR A 131 15.04 3.21 -0.06
N THR A 132 13.94 3.39 -0.80
CA THR A 132 12.65 2.79 -0.43
C THR A 132 11.75 2.60 -1.63
N GLY A 133 10.81 1.67 -1.53
CA GLY A 133 9.69 1.55 -2.48
C GLY A 133 8.59 2.58 -2.25
N THR A 134 8.55 3.19 -1.07
CA THR A 134 7.44 4.02 -0.61
C THR A 134 7.94 5.15 0.27
N ALA A 135 7.92 6.39 -0.25
CA ALA A 135 8.26 7.58 0.52
C ALA A 135 7.10 7.96 1.47
N TRP A 136 6.67 7.03 2.31
CA TRP A 136 5.48 7.16 3.15
C TRP A 136 5.77 6.65 4.56
N ARG A 137 5.30 7.37 5.58
CA ARG A 137 5.42 7.00 7.00
C ARG A 137 4.05 7.03 7.65
N MET A 138 3.71 6.00 8.41
CA MET A 138 2.41 5.88 9.08
C MET A 138 2.09 7.03 10.05
N SER A 139 3.13 7.67 10.61
CA SER A 139 3.02 8.84 11.47
C SER A 139 2.51 10.08 10.73
N GLY A 140 2.70 10.16 9.41
CA GLY A 140 2.49 11.37 8.61
C GLY A 140 3.70 12.30 8.58
N GLU A 141 4.78 11.98 9.29
CA GLU A 141 6.03 12.74 9.22
C GLU A 141 6.71 12.55 7.86
N GLY A 142 7.34 13.61 7.37
CA GLY A 142 8.09 13.63 6.11
C GLY A 142 9.49 13.06 6.29
N PHE A 143 10.37 13.26 5.31
CA PHE A 143 11.75 12.76 5.27
C PHE A 143 12.78 13.88 5.17
N THR A 144 12.34 15.13 5.14
CA THR A 144 13.18 16.33 5.05
C THR A 144 14.07 16.54 6.28
N ASP A 145 13.81 15.81 7.37
CA ASP A 145 14.66 15.74 8.55
C ASP A 145 15.95 14.92 8.32
N THR A 146 15.90 13.99 7.35
CA THR A 146 16.97 13.02 7.08
C THR A 146 17.62 13.22 5.72
N TYR A 147 16.85 13.68 4.73
CA TYR A 147 17.26 13.77 3.33
C TYR A 147 17.03 15.17 2.76
N ASP A 148 18.01 15.66 2.00
CA ASP A 148 17.98 16.98 1.37
C ASP A 148 17.06 16.96 0.15
N VAL A 149 17.06 15.84 -0.58
CA VAL A 149 16.30 15.66 -1.82
C VAL A 149 15.83 14.22 -2.00
N MET A 150 14.65 14.04 -2.60
CA MET A 150 14.16 12.77 -3.09
C MET A 150 14.19 12.74 -4.62
N ILE A 151 14.69 11.64 -5.17
CA ILE A 151 14.71 11.37 -6.60
C ILE A 151 13.80 10.18 -6.89
N GLU A 152 12.80 10.42 -7.73
CA GLU A 152 11.84 9.41 -8.15
C GLU A 152 12.41 8.58 -9.31
N GLY A 153 12.37 7.25 -9.14
CA GLY A 153 12.55 6.27 -10.20
C GLY A 153 11.33 6.19 -11.11
N LYS A 154 11.28 5.17 -11.96
CA LYS A 154 10.11 4.93 -12.82
C LYS A 154 8.93 4.41 -11.99
N THR A 155 7.72 4.81 -12.38
CA THR A 155 6.47 4.40 -11.74
C THR A 155 6.17 2.91 -11.96
N VAL A 156 5.28 2.33 -11.16
CA VAL A 156 4.82 0.94 -11.34
C VAL A 156 4.19 0.76 -12.71
N GLU A 157 3.33 1.70 -13.14
CA GLU A 157 2.72 1.70 -14.47
C GLU A 157 3.78 1.68 -15.59
N TRP A 158 4.80 2.54 -15.50
CA TRP A 158 5.89 2.54 -16.47
C TRP A 158 6.65 1.21 -16.50
N LEU A 159 6.91 0.62 -15.33
CA LEU A 159 7.61 -0.66 -15.22
C LEU A 159 6.79 -1.80 -15.84
N ILE A 160 5.46 -1.79 -15.71
CA ILE A 160 4.57 -2.75 -16.39
C ILE A 160 4.65 -2.55 -17.90
N SER A 161 4.45 -1.32 -18.40
CA SER A 161 4.46 -1.01 -19.84
C SER A 161 5.81 -1.29 -20.52
N ASN A 162 6.90 -1.39 -19.76
CA ASN A 162 8.26 -1.63 -20.27
C ASN A 162 8.79 -3.02 -19.91
N ASN A 163 7.93 -3.99 -19.58
CA ASN A 163 8.34 -5.37 -19.31
C ASN A 163 9.43 -5.47 -18.21
N ARG A 164 9.25 -4.68 -17.15
CA ARG A 164 10.06 -4.71 -15.92
C ARG A 164 9.24 -5.17 -14.71
N LEU A 165 7.93 -5.06 -14.78
CA LEU A 165 6.95 -5.74 -13.94
C LEU A 165 5.96 -6.48 -14.84
N ALA A 166 5.39 -7.57 -14.34
CA ALA A 166 4.28 -8.25 -14.99
C ALA A 166 2.99 -7.44 -14.80
N PRO A 167 2.09 -7.38 -15.81
CA PRO A 167 0.73 -6.89 -15.61
C PRO A 167 -0.01 -7.79 -14.60
N TYR A 168 -1.12 -7.30 -14.04
CA TYR A 168 -1.86 -8.01 -13.00
C TYR A 168 -3.38 -7.95 -13.21
N GLN A 169 -4.09 -8.90 -12.60
CA GLN A 169 -5.53 -8.81 -12.29
C GLN A 169 -5.69 -8.73 -10.78
N TYR A 170 -6.67 -7.94 -10.35
CA TYR A 170 -6.91 -7.68 -8.94
C TYR A 170 -8.35 -8.05 -8.62
N PHE A 171 -8.55 -9.06 -7.78
CA PHE A 171 -9.86 -9.52 -7.33
C PHE A 171 -10.05 -9.12 -5.88
N SER A 172 -11.20 -8.56 -5.52
CA SER A 172 -11.51 -8.20 -4.15
C SER A 172 -13.00 -8.25 -3.86
N LEU A 173 -13.34 -8.26 -2.57
CA LEU A 173 -14.71 -8.15 -2.11
C LEU A 173 -15.28 -6.76 -2.45
N PRO A 174 -16.56 -6.68 -2.86
CA PRO A 174 -17.21 -5.41 -3.17
C PRO A 174 -17.40 -4.52 -1.93
N SER A 175 -17.67 -5.12 -0.76
CA SER A 175 -17.77 -4.44 0.53
C SER A 175 -17.52 -5.39 1.71
N ILE A 176 -16.93 -4.88 2.79
CA ILE A 176 -16.75 -5.55 4.09
C ILE A 176 -17.24 -4.58 5.17
N ASP A 177 -17.92 -5.10 6.19
CA ASP A 177 -18.24 -4.35 7.41
C ASP A 177 -16.93 -4.01 8.16
N THR A 178 -16.53 -2.74 8.09
CA THR A 178 -15.32 -2.23 8.74
C THR A 178 -15.59 -1.61 10.12
N SER A 179 -16.84 -1.56 10.57
CA SER A 179 -17.24 -0.91 11.84
C SER A 179 -16.56 -1.53 13.06
N LYS A 180 -16.19 -2.82 12.97
CA LYS A 180 -15.54 -3.58 14.03
C LYS A 180 -14.01 -3.51 14.01
N LEU A 181 -13.40 -2.99 12.95
CA LEU A 181 -11.94 -2.87 12.84
C LEU A 181 -11.42 -1.78 13.79
N ARG A 182 -10.58 -2.17 14.76
CA ARG A 182 -10.01 -1.27 15.76
C ARG A 182 -8.52 -1.08 15.50
N ILE A 183 -8.07 0.17 15.63
CA ILE A 183 -6.67 0.54 15.40
C ILE A 183 -5.89 0.49 16.73
N LYS A 184 -4.74 -0.18 16.72
CA LYS A 184 -3.74 -0.19 17.79
C LYS A 184 -2.37 0.08 17.19
N ASN A 185 -1.64 1.08 17.69
CA ASN A 185 -0.33 1.49 17.17
C ASN A 185 -0.30 1.81 15.66
N GLY A 186 -1.39 2.36 15.12
CA GLY A 186 -1.50 2.76 13.71
C GLY A 186 -1.86 1.63 12.74
N GLU A 187 -1.93 0.37 13.20
CA GLU A 187 -2.41 -0.78 12.45
C GLU A 187 -3.68 -1.38 13.04
N TYR A 188 -4.38 -2.23 12.30
CA TYR A 188 -5.52 -2.98 12.83
C TYR A 188 -5.07 -4.06 13.80
N SER A 189 -5.80 -4.24 14.91
CA SER A 189 -5.50 -5.29 15.88
C SER A 189 -6.01 -6.66 15.42
N ASN A 190 -5.24 -7.73 15.65
CA ASN A 190 -5.64 -9.09 15.25
C ASN A 190 -7.04 -9.47 15.76
N GLN A 191 -7.33 -9.17 17.03
CA GLN A 191 -8.66 -9.43 17.61
C GLN A 191 -9.77 -8.73 16.83
N SER A 192 -9.59 -7.45 16.49
CA SER A 192 -10.61 -6.73 15.72
C SER A 192 -10.76 -7.21 14.29
N ILE A 193 -9.71 -7.82 13.73
CA ILE A 193 -9.77 -8.44 12.40
C ILE A 193 -10.58 -9.73 12.48
N ASP A 194 -10.34 -10.57 13.50
CA ASP A 194 -11.13 -11.78 13.74
C ASP A 194 -12.63 -11.45 13.94
N ASP A 195 -12.91 -10.41 14.72
CA ASP A 195 -14.28 -9.96 15.00
C ASP A 195 -15.00 -9.37 13.76
N ALA A 196 -14.24 -8.69 12.88
CA ALA A 196 -14.78 -8.01 11.69
C ALA A 196 -14.95 -8.95 10.50
N LEU A 197 -13.99 -9.83 10.26
CA LEU A 197 -13.97 -10.66 9.06
C LEU A 197 -14.77 -11.96 9.21
N GLY A 198 -14.99 -12.44 10.44
CA GLY A 198 -15.78 -13.64 10.72
C GLY A 198 -15.25 -14.92 10.04
N LYS A 199 -15.85 -16.08 10.33
CA LYS A 199 -15.41 -17.35 9.72
C LYS A 199 -15.78 -17.47 8.23
N ALA A 200 -16.82 -16.77 7.77
CA ALA A 200 -17.35 -16.90 6.41
C ALA A 200 -16.41 -16.29 5.35
N ILE A 201 -15.83 -15.10 5.57
CA ILE A 201 -14.84 -14.51 4.65
C ILE A 201 -13.60 -15.39 4.54
N PHE A 202 -13.14 -15.94 5.67
CA PHE A 202 -11.97 -16.82 5.67
C PHE A 202 -12.25 -18.19 5.04
N GLY A 203 -13.47 -18.73 5.17
CA GLY A 203 -13.88 -19.99 4.56
C GLY A 203 -13.91 -19.98 3.03
N ASN A 204 -14.01 -18.80 2.40
CA ASN A 204 -14.04 -18.67 0.93
C ASN A 204 -12.63 -18.55 0.30
N VAL A 205 -11.57 -18.27 1.08
CA VAL A 205 -10.23 -17.97 0.54
C VAL A 205 -9.69 -19.08 -0.39
N VAL A 206 -9.92 -20.34 -0.03
CA VAL A 206 -9.45 -21.48 -0.83
C VAL A 206 -10.24 -21.63 -2.13
N GLU A 207 -11.56 -21.44 -2.08
CA GLU A 207 -12.42 -21.51 -3.27
C GLU A 207 -12.12 -20.36 -4.24
N GLU A 208 -11.94 -19.14 -3.74
CA GLU A 208 -11.53 -17.99 -4.56
C GLU A 208 -10.19 -18.21 -5.26
N TYR A 209 -9.24 -18.85 -4.57
CA TYR A 209 -7.99 -19.27 -5.21
C TYR A 209 -8.22 -20.30 -6.30
N ILE A 210 -9.09 -21.30 -6.08
CA ILE A 210 -9.42 -22.32 -7.08
C ILE A 210 -10.10 -21.67 -8.29
N THR A 211 -11.06 -20.78 -8.08
CA THR A 211 -11.79 -20.07 -9.14
C THR A 211 -10.86 -19.23 -10.01
N HIS A 212 -9.96 -18.45 -9.41
CA HIS A 212 -9.18 -17.46 -10.14
C HIS A 212 -7.79 -17.93 -10.54
N ALA A 213 -7.21 -18.90 -9.83
CA ALA A 213 -5.78 -19.20 -9.93
C ALA A 213 -5.38 -20.66 -9.68
N ASN A 214 -6.27 -21.63 -9.92
CA ASN A 214 -6.00 -23.04 -9.65
C ASN A 214 -4.66 -23.53 -10.24
N GLY A 215 -3.93 -24.33 -9.47
CA GLY A 215 -2.64 -24.93 -9.86
C GLY A 215 -1.42 -23.99 -9.91
N GLN A 216 -1.64 -22.68 -9.77
CA GLN A 216 -0.57 -21.67 -9.80
C GLN A 216 0.20 -21.59 -8.47
N LYS A 217 1.37 -20.94 -8.45
CA LYS A 217 2.13 -20.75 -7.20
C LYS A 217 1.66 -19.49 -6.49
N ALA A 218 1.24 -19.61 -5.24
CA ALA A 218 0.71 -18.50 -4.45
C ALA A 218 1.47 -18.25 -3.16
N ILE A 219 1.59 -16.97 -2.79
CA ILE A 219 1.98 -16.54 -1.44
C ILE A 219 0.75 -15.95 -0.78
N LEU A 220 0.39 -16.49 0.38
CA LEU A 220 -0.71 -16.00 1.21
C LEU A 220 -0.17 -15.22 2.41
N TYR A 221 -0.67 -14.01 2.60
CA TYR A 221 -0.34 -13.13 3.72
C TYR A 221 -1.50 -13.08 4.71
N ALA A 222 -1.36 -13.77 5.84
CA ALA A 222 -2.38 -13.82 6.89
C ALA A 222 -2.17 -12.72 7.94
N HIS A 223 -3.22 -12.40 8.69
CA HIS A 223 -3.17 -11.44 9.81
C HIS A 223 -2.59 -12.05 11.10
N SER A 224 -2.70 -13.38 11.28
CA SER A 224 -2.19 -14.08 12.46
C SER A 224 -1.58 -15.44 12.13
N VAL A 225 -0.70 -15.94 13.01
CA VAL A 225 -0.05 -17.25 12.85
C VAL A 225 -1.08 -18.37 12.82
N GLU A 226 -2.10 -18.26 13.68
CA GLU A 226 -3.21 -19.22 13.73
C GLU A 226 -3.99 -19.25 12.42
N ALA A 227 -4.40 -18.09 11.91
CA ALA A 227 -5.08 -18.00 10.61
C ALA A 227 -4.21 -18.57 9.48
N SER A 228 -2.92 -18.25 9.47
CA SER A 228 -2.01 -18.81 8.46
C SER A 228 -1.90 -20.33 8.49
N LYS A 229 -1.93 -20.94 9.69
CA LYS A 229 -1.93 -22.41 9.85
C LYS A 229 -3.26 -23.01 9.40
N ASN A 230 -4.38 -22.34 9.70
CA ASN A 230 -5.71 -22.77 9.29
C ASN A 230 -5.85 -22.75 7.76
N PHE A 231 -5.45 -21.67 7.07
CA PHE A 231 -5.45 -21.66 5.61
C PHE A 231 -4.59 -22.77 5.01
N ALA A 232 -3.39 -23.00 5.55
CA ALA A 232 -2.54 -24.08 5.08
C ALA A 232 -3.20 -25.47 5.27
N LYS A 233 -4.01 -25.65 6.33
CA LYS A 233 -4.80 -26.85 6.56
C LYS A 233 -5.93 -26.98 5.52
N GLU A 234 -6.71 -25.92 5.31
CA GLU A 234 -7.83 -25.89 4.37
C GLU A 234 -7.39 -26.16 2.92
N PHE A 235 -6.28 -25.56 2.46
CA PHE A 235 -5.70 -25.88 1.15
C PHE A 235 -5.32 -27.37 1.03
N LYS A 236 -4.73 -27.95 2.08
CA LYS A 236 -4.37 -29.38 2.09
C LYS A 236 -5.60 -30.30 2.07
N GLU A 237 -6.68 -29.92 2.74
CA GLU A 237 -7.95 -30.66 2.71
C GLU A 237 -8.56 -30.68 1.30
N LYS A 238 -8.29 -29.66 0.48
CA LYS A 238 -8.61 -29.62 -0.96
C LYS A 238 -7.54 -30.25 -1.87
N GLY A 239 -6.57 -30.96 -1.31
CA GLY A 239 -5.50 -31.62 -2.07
C GLY A 239 -4.41 -30.70 -2.61
N ILE A 240 -4.39 -29.42 -2.22
CA ILE A 240 -3.39 -28.45 -2.65
C ILE A 240 -2.24 -28.41 -1.64
N LYS A 241 -1.01 -28.63 -2.12
CA LYS A 241 0.18 -28.63 -1.26
C LYS A 241 0.47 -27.22 -0.72
N ALA A 242 0.12 -27.01 0.55
CA ALA A 242 0.28 -25.74 1.25
C ALA A 242 1.05 -25.90 2.56
N VAL A 243 1.86 -24.90 2.92
CA VAL A 243 2.58 -24.84 4.20
C VAL A 243 2.47 -23.46 4.84
N HIS A 244 2.59 -23.45 6.16
CA HIS A 244 2.75 -22.22 6.94
C HIS A 244 4.23 -22.00 7.29
N VAL A 245 4.70 -20.76 7.19
CA VAL A 245 6.03 -20.34 7.66
C VAL A 245 5.95 -18.99 8.38
N ASP A 246 6.61 -18.86 9.53
CA ASP A 246 6.69 -17.61 10.30
C ASP A 246 8.11 -17.33 10.82
N ALA A 247 8.25 -16.28 11.63
CA ALA A 247 9.54 -15.89 12.21
C ALA A 247 10.11 -16.88 13.24
N LYS A 248 9.27 -17.80 13.77
CA LYS A 248 9.68 -18.83 14.73
C LYS A 248 10.07 -20.14 14.05
N THR A 249 9.79 -20.30 12.75
CA THR A 249 10.25 -21.46 11.97
C THR A 249 11.79 -21.52 12.00
N PRO A 250 12.39 -22.64 12.48
CA PRO A 250 13.84 -22.82 12.51
C PRO A 250 14.49 -22.60 11.15
N LYS A 251 15.70 -22.01 11.12
CA LYS A 251 16.37 -21.61 9.88
C LYS A 251 16.47 -22.75 8.85
N ASN A 252 16.95 -23.92 9.27
CA ASN A 252 17.15 -25.06 8.35
C ASN A 252 15.82 -25.56 7.76
N GLU A 253 14.76 -25.59 8.57
CA GLU A 253 13.42 -25.96 8.11
C GLU A 253 12.86 -24.91 7.15
N ARG A 254 12.99 -23.63 7.50
CA ARG A 254 12.58 -22.51 6.65
C ARG A 254 13.29 -22.56 5.30
N ASP A 255 14.61 -22.76 5.28
CA ASP A 255 15.40 -22.82 4.04
C ASP A 255 14.94 -23.98 3.14
N LYS A 256 14.64 -25.15 3.73
CA LYS A 256 14.06 -26.30 3.02
C LYS A 256 12.68 -25.98 2.44
N LEU A 257 11.76 -25.44 3.24
CA LEU A 257 10.40 -25.09 2.77
C LEU A 257 10.43 -24.05 1.66
N MET A 258 11.35 -23.08 1.75
CA MET A 258 11.56 -22.09 0.69
C MET A 258 12.11 -22.73 -0.60
N GLN A 259 12.99 -23.73 -0.49
CA GLN A 259 13.46 -24.49 -1.64
C GLN A 259 12.33 -25.32 -2.26
N ASP A 260 11.52 -26.01 -1.45
CA ASP A 260 10.36 -26.78 -1.91
C ASP A 260 9.29 -25.91 -2.59
N PHE A 261 9.11 -24.67 -2.13
CA PHE A 261 8.26 -23.72 -2.83
C PHE A 261 8.84 -23.28 -4.18
N ARG A 262 10.15 -22.99 -4.23
CA ARG A 262 10.84 -22.64 -5.49
C ARG A 262 10.82 -23.79 -6.50
N SER A 263 11.01 -25.03 -6.07
CA SER A 263 10.92 -26.20 -6.96
C SER A 263 9.49 -26.51 -7.40
N GLY A 264 8.49 -26.00 -6.68
CA GLY A 264 7.07 -26.26 -6.94
C GLY A 264 6.51 -27.51 -6.25
N ASN A 265 7.32 -28.15 -5.38
CA ASN A 265 6.85 -29.19 -4.46
C ASN A 265 5.76 -28.65 -3.52
N ILE A 266 5.84 -27.37 -3.15
CA ILE A 266 4.81 -26.63 -2.44
C ILE A 266 4.20 -25.62 -3.41
N LYS A 267 2.87 -25.54 -3.43
CA LYS A 267 2.10 -24.62 -4.27
C LYS A 267 1.70 -23.35 -3.54
N ILE A 268 1.33 -23.45 -2.26
CA ILE A 268 0.89 -22.31 -1.46
C ILE A 268 1.81 -22.12 -0.26
N LEU A 269 2.33 -20.92 -0.12
CA LEU A 269 3.16 -20.51 1.02
C LEU A 269 2.39 -19.49 1.86
N CYS A 270 1.78 -19.95 2.94
CA CYS A 270 1.07 -19.12 3.90
C CYS A 270 2.06 -18.54 4.91
N ASN A 271 2.02 -17.23 5.14
CA ASN A 271 2.98 -16.56 6.03
C ASN A 271 2.37 -15.40 6.82
N VAL A 272 3.09 -15.02 7.88
CA VAL A 272 2.84 -13.82 8.69
C VAL A 272 4.15 -13.09 8.90
N ASP A 273 4.23 -11.84 8.42
CA ASP A 273 5.38 -10.93 8.62
C ASP A 273 6.76 -11.45 8.21
N LEU A 274 6.82 -12.59 7.50
CA LEU A 274 8.07 -13.25 7.12
C LEU A 274 8.50 -12.88 5.71
N ILE A 275 7.56 -12.91 4.76
CA ILE A 275 7.81 -12.78 3.31
C ILE A 275 7.52 -11.36 2.81
N SER A 276 7.40 -10.40 3.72
CA SER A 276 7.22 -9.00 3.34
C SER A 276 8.42 -8.47 2.57
N GLU A 277 9.64 -8.98 2.86
CA GLU A 277 10.89 -8.47 2.30
C GLU A 277 11.96 -9.58 2.17
N GLY A 278 12.78 -9.53 1.11
CA GLY A 278 13.95 -10.41 0.97
C GLY A 278 13.75 -11.81 0.38
N PHE A 279 12.51 -12.18 0.05
CA PHE A 279 12.20 -13.42 -0.67
C PHE A 279 11.91 -13.15 -2.14
N ASP A 280 12.76 -13.65 -3.03
CA ASP A 280 12.59 -13.54 -4.47
C ASP A 280 12.19 -14.90 -5.07
N VAL A 281 10.98 -14.93 -5.65
CA VAL A 281 10.40 -16.09 -6.35
C VAL A 281 9.69 -15.56 -7.59
N PRO A 282 10.45 -15.29 -8.68
CA PRO A 282 9.89 -14.66 -9.88
C PRO A 282 8.77 -15.46 -10.56
N ASP A 283 8.73 -16.78 -10.34
CA ASP A 283 7.72 -17.72 -10.83
C ASP A 283 6.45 -17.77 -9.98
N CYS A 284 6.38 -17.04 -8.86
CA CYS A 284 5.14 -16.85 -8.13
C CYS A 284 4.22 -15.91 -8.93
N THR A 285 3.05 -16.42 -9.33
CA THR A 285 2.06 -15.68 -10.14
C THR A 285 0.90 -15.15 -9.31
N VAL A 286 0.70 -15.64 -8.08
CA VAL A 286 -0.47 -15.29 -7.26
C VAL A 286 -0.06 -14.71 -5.90
N THR A 287 -0.71 -13.63 -5.50
CA THR A 287 -0.66 -13.11 -4.12
C THR A 287 -2.05 -13.14 -3.52
N ILE A 288 -2.18 -13.70 -2.32
CA ILE A 288 -3.44 -13.75 -1.57
C ILE A 288 -3.28 -12.89 -0.31
N LEU A 289 -4.07 -11.83 -0.21
CA LEU A 289 -4.08 -10.91 0.92
C LEU A 289 -5.26 -11.27 1.85
N CYS A 290 -4.92 -11.80 3.03
CA CYS A 290 -5.86 -12.10 4.11
C CYS A 290 -5.56 -11.25 5.35
N ARG A 291 -4.91 -10.09 5.16
CA ARG A 291 -4.55 -9.16 6.22
C ARG A 291 -4.96 -7.73 5.84
N PRO A 292 -5.98 -7.14 6.48
CA PRO A 292 -6.24 -5.72 6.30
C PRO A 292 -5.06 -4.93 6.88
N THR A 293 -4.62 -3.89 6.17
CA THR A 293 -3.46 -3.07 6.57
C THR A 293 -3.72 -1.58 6.37
N LYS A 294 -3.27 -0.74 7.30
CA LYS A 294 -3.20 0.72 7.11
C LYS A 294 -1.85 1.17 6.55
N SER A 295 -0.84 0.30 6.53
CA SER A 295 0.46 0.57 5.93
C SER A 295 0.44 0.40 4.41
N LEU A 296 0.66 1.51 3.70
CA LEU A 296 0.88 1.52 2.25
C LEU A 296 2.15 0.76 1.88
N VAL A 297 3.19 0.83 2.73
CA VAL A 297 4.45 0.10 2.55
C VAL A 297 4.19 -1.39 2.47
N LEU A 298 3.48 -1.92 3.47
CA LEU A 298 3.18 -3.35 3.56
C LEU A 298 2.30 -3.80 2.40
N PHE A 299 1.28 -3.01 2.06
CA PHE A 299 0.40 -3.29 0.93
C PHE A 299 1.18 -3.44 -0.40
N LEU A 300 2.05 -2.48 -0.73
CA LEU A 300 2.80 -2.52 -1.99
C LEU A 300 3.85 -3.65 -1.99
N GLN A 301 4.54 -3.88 -0.87
CA GLN A 301 5.51 -4.97 -0.77
C GLN A 301 4.90 -6.37 -0.92
N GLN A 302 3.67 -6.55 -0.43
CA GLN A 302 2.92 -7.81 -0.51
C GLN A 302 2.26 -7.96 -1.88
N SER A 303 1.40 -7.02 -2.28
CA SER A 303 0.60 -7.10 -3.52
C SER A 303 1.48 -7.19 -4.78
N MET A 304 2.63 -6.52 -4.79
CA MET A 304 3.53 -6.53 -5.95
C MET A 304 4.47 -7.75 -5.98
N ARG A 305 4.38 -8.68 -5.02
CA ARG A 305 5.28 -9.85 -4.97
C ARG A 305 5.12 -10.73 -6.21
N SER A 306 3.87 -11.02 -6.59
CA SER A 306 3.56 -11.78 -7.82
C SER A 306 3.82 -11.01 -9.10
N MET A 307 4.08 -9.70 -9.05
CA MET A 307 4.31 -8.86 -10.23
C MET A 307 5.74 -8.89 -10.76
N ARG A 308 6.64 -9.71 -10.19
CA ARG A 308 7.99 -9.90 -10.74
C ARG A 308 7.89 -10.38 -12.18
N TYR A 309 8.60 -9.69 -13.08
CA TYR A 309 8.48 -9.93 -14.50
C TYR A 309 9.00 -11.31 -14.92
N GLN A 310 8.19 -12.01 -15.69
CA GLN A 310 8.58 -13.11 -16.55
C GLN A 310 7.87 -12.92 -17.88
N LYS A 311 8.45 -13.43 -18.96
CA LYS A 311 7.84 -13.34 -20.28
C LYS A 311 6.43 -13.95 -20.22
N ASP A 312 5.45 -13.25 -20.80
CA ASP A 312 4.05 -13.69 -20.92
C ASP A 312 3.30 -13.92 -19.58
N LYS A 313 3.92 -13.58 -18.45
CA LYS A 313 3.31 -13.70 -17.13
C LYS A 313 2.28 -12.60 -16.88
N LYS A 314 1.12 -13.01 -16.37
CA LYS A 314 0.13 -12.12 -15.76
C LYS A 314 -0.02 -12.51 -14.28
N ALA A 315 0.17 -11.54 -13.39
CA ALA A 315 -0.01 -11.75 -11.96
C ALA A 315 -1.50 -11.75 -11.58
N ILE A 316 -1.84 -12.46 -10.52
CA ILE A 316 -3.16 -12.45 -9.91
C ILE A 316 -3.00 -12.01 -8.46
N ILE A 317 -3.82 -11.06 -8.04
CA ILE A 317 -3.85 -10.55 -6.67
C ILE A 317 -5.27 -10.77 -6.17
N ILE A 318 -5.41 -11.57 -5.12
CA ILE A 318 -6.67 -11.92 -4.48
C ILE A 318 -6.70 -11.21 -3.13
N ASP A 319 -7.51 -10.16 -3.00
CA ASP A 319 -7.60 -9.31 -1.82
C ASP A 319 -8.90 -9.55 -1.06
N ASN A 320 -8.87 -10.50 -0.12
CA ASN A 320 -10.02 -10.91 0.70
C ASN A 320 -10.37 -9.93 1.82
N VAL A 321 -9.70 -8.77 1.87
CA VAL A 321 -9.74 -7.84 3.00
C VAL A 321 -9.86 -6.39 2.57
N MET A 322 -10.12 -6.16 1.28
CA MET A 322 -10.33 -4.84 0.67
C MET A 322 -9.23 -3.82 0.96
N ASN A 323 -7.97 -4.23 0.97
CA ASN A 323 -6.84 -3.30 1.03
C ASN A 323 -6.88 -2.26 -0.11
N TRP A 324 -7.40 -2.61 -1.29
CA TRP A 324 -7.58 -1.64 -2.38
C TRP A 324 -8.44 -0.44 -2.00
N SER A 325 -9.38 -0.61 -1.06
CA SER A 325 -10.26 0.47 -0.62
C SER A 325 -9.49 1.61 0.02
N THR A 326 -8.41 1.29 0.72
CA THR A 326 -7.58 2.25 1.45
C THR A 326 -6.43 2.73 0.58
N HIS A 327 -5.78 1.82 -0.16
CA HIS A 327 -4.52 2.12 -0.85
C HIS A 327 -4.68 2.37 -2.35
N GLY A 328 -5.78 1.94 -2.94
CA GLY A 328 -5.92 1.74 -4.38
C GLY A 328 -5.27 0.45 -4.85
N LEU A 329 -5.11 0.32 -6.16
CA LEU A 329 -4.39 -0.77 -6.81
C LEU A 329 -2.86 -0.56 -6.77
N PRO A 330 -2.04 -1.61 -7.02
CA PRO A 330 -0.56 -1.53 -6.96
C PRO A 330 0.09 -0.43 -7.78
N ASP A 331 -0.50 -0.04 -8.91
CA ASP A 331 0.01 1.02 -9.80
C ASP A 331 -0.73 2.35 -9.64
N THR A 332 -1.50 2.51 -8.56
CA THR A 332 -2.19 3.77 -8.30
C THR A 332 -1.19 4.89 -8.00
N PRO A 333 -1.29 6.06 -8.66
CA PRO A 333 -0.42 7.19 -8.37
C PRO A 333 -0.56 7.68 -6.93
N HIS A 334 0.56 8.10 -6.36
CA HIS A 334 0.68 8.73 -5.05
C HIS A 334 1.50 10.01 -5.17
N ASP A 335 1.15 11.04 -4.39
CA ASP A 335 1.93 12.26 -4.31
C ASP A 335 3.15 12.04 -3.39
N TRP A 336 4.20 11.47 -3.98
CA TRP A 336 5.44 11.21 -3.25
C TRP A 336 6.12 12.49 -2.76
N LYS A 337 5.89 13.63 -3.41
CA LYS A 337 6.46 14.92 -3.00
C LYS A 337 5.78 15.43 -1.74
N GLU A 338 4.45 15.32 -1.65
CA GLU A 338 3.71 15.62 -0.44
C GLU A 338 4.13 14.70 0.71
N TYR A 339 4.23 13.39 0.46
CA TYR A 339 4.66 12.45 1.50
C TYR A 339 6.11 12.65 1.94
N PHE A 340 7.00 13.04 1.01
CA PHE A 340 8.38 13.41 1.32
C PHE A 340 8.46 14.64 2.23
N LYS A 341 7.63 15.67 1.98
CA LYS A 341 7.54 16.86 2.86
C LYS A 341 6.93 16.52 4.22
N GLY A 342 5.97 15.61 4.26
CA GLY A 342 5.24 15.26 5.49
C GLY A 342 4.09 16.20 5.79
N GLY A 343 3.42 15.96 6.92
CA GLY A 343 2.29 16.78 7.40
C GLY A 343 0.94 16.49 6.73
N TRP A 344 0.90 15.53 5.80
CA TRP A 344 -0.32 15.12 5.09
C TRP A 344 -1.36 14.46 6.01
N LYS A 345 -0.94 13.88 7.13
CA LYS A 345 -1.84 13.32 8.13
C LYS A 345 -2.31 14.41 9.10
N LYS A 346 -3.48 14.98 8.85
CA LYS A 346 -4.12 15.93 9.78
C LYS A 346 -4.49 15.20 11.08
N LYS A 347 -4.23 15.82 12.25
CA LYS A 347 -4.76 15.32 13.53
C LYS A 347 -6.29 15.28 13.42
N ALA A 348 -6.89 14.13 13.70
CA ALA A 348 -8.35 14.02 13.72
C ALA A 348 -8.90 15.01 14.76
N GLN A 349 -9.76 15.94 14.31
CA GLN A 349 -10.60 16.68 15.24
C GLN A 349 -11.52 15.67 15.94
N LYS A 350 -11.50 15.64 17.27
CA LYS A 350 -12.22 14.66 18.10
C LYS A 350 -13.75 14.73 17.99
N ASN A 351 -14.32 15.66 17.23
CA ASN A 351 -15.77 15.87 17.12
C ASN A 351 -16.25 15.71 15.67
N THR A 352 -16.10 14.52 15.10
CA THR A 352 -16.97 14.11 14.00
C THR A 352 -18.12 13.32 14.60
N VAL A 353 -19.32 13.92 14.64
CA VAL A 353 -20.55 13.17 14.87
C VAL A 353 -20.64 12.12 13.77
N GLN A 354 -20.53 10.85 14.14
CA GLN A 354 -20.66 9.76 13.18
C GLN A 354 -22.15 9.65 12.81
N ALA A 355 -22.44 9.85 11.53
CA ALA A 355 -23.79 9.80 10.99
C ALA A 355 -23.82 8.88 9.77
N LYS A 356 -24.92 8.14 9.62
CA LYS A 356 -25.23 7.33 8.43
C LYS A 356 -26.25 8.06 7.55
N GLN A 357 -26.18 7.81 6.25
CA GLN A 357 -27.11 8.37 5.27
C GLN A 357 -28.21 7.35 4.99
N CYS A 358 -29.48 7.79 4.98
CA CYS A 358 -30.58 6.98 4.48
C CYS A 358 -30.39 6.70 2.99
N PRO A 359 -30.37 5.44 2.53
CA PRO A 359 -30.13 5.11 1.13
C PRO A 359 -31.29 5.51 0.20
N GLU A 360 -32.51 5.67 0.72
CA GLU A 360 -33.65 6.11 -0.08
C GLU A 360 -33.76 7.63 -0.19
N CYS A 361 -33.84 8.32 0.95
CA CYS A 361 -34.10 9.77 0.96
C CYS A 361 -32.86 10.62 1.20
N SER A 362 -31.68 10.01 1.39
CA SER A 362 -30.40 10.69 1.62
C SER A 362 -30.29 11.49 2.93
N ALA A 363 -31.28 11.43 3.82
CA ALA A 363 -31.24 12.05 5.14
C ALA A 363 -30.10 11.51 6.03
N MET A 364 -29.50 12.37 6.85
CA MET A 364 -28.40 11.99 7.76
C MET A 364 -28.94 11.67 9.14
N TRP A 365 -28.52 10.53 9.71
CA TRP A 365 -28.97 10.04 11.01
C TRP A 365 -27.79 9.62 11.88
N PRO A 366 -27.90 9.69 13.22
CA PRO A 366 -26.95 9.02 14.12
C PRO A 366 -26.79 7.53 13.77
N LEU A 367 -25.59 6.96 13.98
CA LEU A 367 -25.33 5.54 13.64
C LEU A 367 -26.31 4.56 14.30
N ASN A 368 -26.78 4.86 15.51
CA ASN A 368 -27.71 4.02 16.27
C ASN A 368 -29.18 4.13 15.84
N GLN A 369 -29.51 5.00 14.88
CA GLN A 369 -30.88 5.15 14.39
C GLN A 369 -31.38 3.83 13.75
N LYS A 370 -32.52 3.30 14.19
CA LYS A 370 -33.03 2.03 13.64
C LYS A 370 -33.81 2.21 12.35
N THR A 371 -34.56 3.29 12.24
CA THR A 371 -35.39 3.61 11.07
C THR A 371 -35.19 5.07 10.67
N CYS A 372 -35.23 5.36 9.38
CA CYS A 372 -35.23 6.73 8.90
C CYS A 372 -36.57 7.38 9.29
N GLU A 373 -36.54 8.38 10.17
CA GLU A 373 -37.76 9.05 10.63
C GLU A 373 -38.39 9.94 9.53
N LEU A 374 -37.70 10.10 8.40
CA LEU A 374 -38.19 10.88 7.27
C LEU A 374 -38.91 10.05 6.19
N CYS A 375 -38.46 8.84 5.89
CA CYS A 375 -39.10 8.00 4.85
C CYS A 375 -39.49 6.59 5.33
N GLY A 376 -39.25 6.26 6.59
CA GLY A 376 -39.57 4.95 7.16
C GLY A 376 -38.59 3.83 6.82
N TYR A 377 -37.51 4.10 6.06
CA TYR A 377 -36.51 3.08 5.71
C TYR A 377 -35.92 2.42 6.95
N ASP A 378 -36.02 1.10 7.05
CA ASP A 378 -35.44 0.33 8.15
C ASP A 378 -33.96 0.05 7.90
N PHE A 379 -33.08 0.64 8.72
CA PHE A 379 -31.64 0.45 8.62
C PHE A 379 -31.20 -0.96 8.98
N ALA A 380 -32.03 -1.77 9.64
CA ALA A 380 -31.74 -3.18 9.88
C ALA A 380 -31.79 -4.02 8.59
N ILE A 381 -32.48 -3.54 7.54
CA ILE A 381 -32.46 -4.17 6.21
C ILE A 381 -31.05 -4.08 5.62
N GLU A 382 -30.37 -2.93 5.80
CA GLU A 382 -29.02 -2.71 5.32
C GLU A 382 -28.02 -3.67 5.98
N GLU A 383 -28.11 -3.86 7.30
CA GLU A 383 -27.30 -4.85 8.04
C GLU A 383 -27.55 -6.31 7.58
N LYS A 384 -28.78 -6.63 7.15
CA LYS A 384 -29.14 -7.96 6.63
C LYS A 384 -28.60 -8.19 5.21
N HIS A 385 -28.64 -7.16 4.36
CA HIS A 385 -28.02 -7.18 3.03
C HIS A 385 -26.49 -7.21 3.11
N GLU A 386 -25.89 -6.55 4.10
CA GLU A 386 -24.45 -6.56 4.33
C GLU A 386 -23.97 -7.93 4.83
N LYS A 387 -24.77 -8.63 5.65
CA LYS A 387 -24.54 -10.05 5.98
C LYS A 387 -24.65 -11.00 4.78
N MET A 388 -25.59 -10.78 3.85
CA MET A 388 -25.66 -11.52 2.58
C MET A 388 -24.46 -11.25 1.66
N ARG A 389 -23.88 -10.05 1.69
CA ARG A 389 -22.67 -9.72 0.90
C ARG A 389 -21.39 -10.43 1.38
N ILE A 390 -21.40 -11.04 2.57
CA ILE A 390 -20.29 -11.86 3.06
C ILE A 390 -20.17 -13.18 2.25
N GLU A 391 -21.23 -13.58 1.54
CA GLU A 391 -21.24 -14.68 0.58
C GLU A 391 -20.97 -14.24 -0.87
N ALA A 392 -20.58 -12.98 -1.09
CA ALA A 392 -20.31 -12.47 -2.43
C ALA A 392 -18.98 -13.00 -2.98
N GLU A 393 -19.03 -13.49 -4.22
CA GLU A 393 -17.85 -13.81 -5.03
C GLU A 393 -16.97 -12.57 -5.23
N LEU A 394 -15.66 -12.78 -5.38
CA LEU A 394 -14.75 -11.68 -5.67
C LEU A 394 -15.03 -11.09 -7.06
N GLU A 395 -14.94 -9.77 -7.16
CA GLU A 395 -15.00 -9.06 -8.44
C GLU A 395 -13.64 -8.50 -8.84
N GLU A 396 -13.41 -8.36 -10.15
CA GLU A 396 -12.22 -7.71 -10.68
C GLU A 396 -12.29 -6.20 -10.43
N ILE A 397 -11.36 -5.67 -9.63
CA ILE A 397 -11.24 -4.24 -9.34
C ILE A 397 -10.42 -3.56 -10.43
N ARG A 398 -11.07 -2.63 -11.14
CA ARG A 398 -10.47 -1.85 -12.23
C ARG A 398 -10.09 -0.44 -11.79
N LYS A 399 -9.19 0.20 -12.55
CA LYS A 399 -8.70 1.56 -12.27
C LYS A 399 -9.85 2.58 -12.17
N GLU A 400 -10.88 2.41 -12.97
CA GLU A 400 -12.08 3.24 -13.00
C GLU A 400 -12.85 3.18 -11.67
N GLN A 401 -12.98 2.00 -11.06
CA GLN A 401 -13.62 1.83 -9.76
C GLN A 401 -12.81 2.52 -8.65
N VAL A 402 -11.48 2.42 -8.68
CA VAL A 402 -10.59 3.13 -7.73
C VAL A 402 -10.74 4.65 -7.85
N LYS A 403 -10.72 5.17 -9.09
CA LYS A 403 -10.89 6.60 -9.36
C LYS A 403 -12.24 7.09 -8.82
N LEU A 404 -13.31 6.34 -9.10
CA LEU A 404 -14.65 6.65 -8.64
C LEU A 404 -14.72 6.68 -7.12
N LYS A 405 -14.13 5.68 -6.44
CA LYS A 405 -14.10 5.61 -4.98
C LYS A 405 -13.35 6.78 -4.35
N ARG A 406 -12.12 7.05 -4.78
CA ARG A 406 -11.32 8.19 -4.28
C ARG A 406 -12.04 9.52 -4.49
N LEU A 407 -12.69 9.70 -5.63
CA LEU A 407 -13.47 10.89 -5.93
C LEU A 407 -14.69 11.02 -5.00
N SER A 408 -15.37 9.92 -4.67
CA SER A 408 -16.53 9.94 -3.76
C SER A 408 -16.17 10.33 -2.32
N GLU A 409 -14.95 9.99 -1.88
CA GLU A 409 -14.43 10.25 -0.54
C GLU A 409 -13.83 11.65 -0.39
N LYS A 410 -13.55 12.34 -1.50
CA LYS A 410 -13.13 13.74 -1.47
C LYS A 410 -14.19 14.60 -0.79
N LYS A 411 -13.74 15.57 0.00
CA LYS A 411 -14.62 16.62 0.53
C LYS A 411 -14.98 17.57 -0.60
N PHE A 412 -16.19 18.11 -0.56
CA PHE A 412 -16.51 19.25 -1.41
C PHE A 412 -15.61 20.44 -1.04
N GLY A 413 -15.20 21.18 -2.07
CA GLY A 413 -14.36 22.36 -1.98
C GLY A 413 -15.09 23.60 -2.51
N LEU A 414 -14.32 24.57 -3.00
CA LEU A 414 -14.86 25.81 -3.56
C LEU A 414 -15.21 25.70 -5.06
N ASP A 415 -14.61 24.72 -5.76
CA ASP A 415 -14.80 24.57 -7.20
C ASP A 415 -16.08 23.79 -7.53
N LEU A 416 -17.00 24.42 -8.27
CA LEU A 416 -18.29 23.84 -8.62
C LEU A 416 -18.15 22.61 -9.52
N SER A 417 -17.19 22.62 -10.45
CA SER A 417 -16.96 21.50 -11.38
C SER A 417 -16.45 20.26 -10.62
N GLU A 418 -15.45 20.42 -9.75
CA GLU A 418 -14.96 19.36 -8.89
C GLU A 418 -16.06 18.86 -7.94
N ASN A 419 -16.86 19.77 -7.38
CA ASN A 419 -17.99 19.39 -6.53
C ASN A 419 -19.03 18.58 -7.31
N TRP A 420 -19.31 18.91 -8.56
CA TRP A 420 -20.21 18.11 -9.37
C TRP A 420 -19.67 16.70 -9.62
N GLU A 421 -18.39 16.56 -9.95
CA GLU A 421 -17.73 15.26 -10.11
C GLU A 421 -17.80 14.40 -8.85
N ILE A 422 -17.53 15.00 -7.68
CA ILE A 422 -17.66 14.33 -6.38
C ILE A 422 -19.11 13.87 -6.16
N ALA A 423 -20.10 14.71 -6.47
CA ALA A 423 -21.52 14.37 -6.29
C ALA A 423 -21.93 13.21 -7.19
N ARG A 424 -21.48 13.18 -8.46
CA ARG A 424 -21.67 12.05 -9.39
C ARG A 424 -21.02 10.77 -8.88
N ALA A 425 -19.81 10.87 -8.35
CA ALA A 425 -19.10 9.73 -7.80
C ALA A 425 -19.83 9.12 -6.59
N ARG A 426 -20.27 9.97 -5.65
CA ARG A 426 -21.07 9.56 -4.49
C ARG A 426 -22.41 8.95 -4.88
N ALA A 427 -23.07 9.50 -5.90
CA ALA A 427 -24.32 8.94 -6.41
C ALA A 427 -24.15 7.55 -7.04
N LYS A 428 -23.02 7.31 -7.73
CA LYS A 428 -22.74 5.98 -8.29
C LYS A 428 -22.44 4.92 -7.22
N ILE A 429 -21.80 5.30 -6.11
CA ILE A 429 -21.41 4.36 -5.04
C ILE A 429 -22.51 4.19 -3.99
N ASN A 430 -23.02 5.30 -3.44
CA ASN A 430 -24.00 5.29 -2.34
C ASN A 430 -25.45 5.41 -2.83
N LYS A 431 -25.67 5.30 -4.16
CA LYS A 431 -26.96 5.58 -4.82
C LYS A 431 -27.45 7.03 -4.57
N GLY A 432 -28.62 7.34 -5.12
CA GLY A 432 -29.27 8.66 -5.00
C GLY A 432 -28.95 9.64 -6.13
N ASN A 433 -29.56 10.82 -6.09
CA ASN A 433 -29.45 11.82 -7.15
C ASN A 433 -28.22 12.71 -6.94
N PRO A 434 -27.28 12.81 -7.91
CA PRO A 434 -26.08 13.64 -7.77
C PRO A 434 -26.41 15.13 -7.65
N LEU A 435 -27.47 15.62 -8.29
CA LEU A 435 -27.90 17.03 -8.18
C LEU A 435 -28.30 17.34 -6.73
N MET A 436 -29.05 16.43 -6.09
CA MET A 436 -29.44 16.59 -4.68
C MET A 436 -28.24 16.59 -3.74
N LYS A 437 -27.24 15.71 -3.99
CA LYS A 437 -26.02 15.67 -3.17
C LYS A 437 -25.21 16.96 -3.30
N LEU A 438 -25.18 17.58 -4.49
CA LEU A 438 -24.53 18.86 -4.73
C LEU A 438 -25.30 19.99 -4.03
N LEU A 439 -26.59 20.14 -4.33
CA LEU A 439 -27.41 21.23 -3.81
C LEU A 439 -27.51 21.21 -2.28
N TYR A 440 -27.61 20.02 -1.67
CA TYR A 440 -27.61 19.89 -0.21
C TYR A 440 -26.33 20.46 0.43
N TYR A 441 -25.17 20.30 -0.20
CA TYR A 441 -23.93 20.89 0.30
C TYR A 441 -23.92 22.41 0.17
N TYR A 442 -24.39 22.94 -0.95
CA TYR A 442 -24.44 24.38 -1.20
C TYR A 442 -25.44 25.08 -0.27
N ALA A 443 -26.60 24.47 -0.02
CA ALA A 443 -27.60 24.99 0.92
C ALA A 443 -27.05 25.10 2.35
N LYS A 444 -26.24 24.12 2.79
CA LYS A 444 -25.68 24.07 4.16
C LYS A 444 -24.33 24.77 4.35
N SER A 445 -23.76 25.37 3.32
CA SER A 445 -22.39 25.88 3.36
C SER A 445 -22.33 27.39 3.17
N ASP A 446 -21.99 28.12 4.23
CA ASP A 446 -21.76 29.57 4.18
C ASP A 446 -20.55 29.99 3.32
N ARG A 447 -19.79 29.03 2.79
CA ARG A 447 -18.53 29.25 2.05
C ARG A 447 -18.67 29.19 0.54
N VAL A 448 -19.77 28.67 0.02
CA VAL A 448 -19.97 28.47 -1.41
C VAL A 448 -21.36 28.91 -1.82
N SER A 449 -21.47 29.55 -2.97
CA SER A 449 -22.73 29.91 -3.60
C SER A 449 -22.57 29.74 -5.10
N ALA A 450 -23.62 29.29 -5.78
CA ALA A 450 -23.67 29.24 -7.23
C ALA A 450 -25.09 29.55 -7.68
N SER A 451 -25.22 30.40 -8.70
CA SER A 451 -26.48 30.68 -9.38
C SER A 451 -27.01 29.42 -10.06
N ILE A 452 -28.32 29.40 -10.32
CA ILE A 452 -28.97 28.31 -11.07
C ILE A 452 -28.32 28.14 -12.46
N GLU A 453 -27.91 29.24 -13.09
CA GLU A 453 -27.26 29.22 -14.40
C GLU A 453 -25.87 28.57 -14.35
N GLU A 454 -25.04 28.91 -13.35
CA GLU A 454 -23.74 28.27 -13.15
C GLU A 454 -23.88 26.76 -12.89
N ILE A 455 -24.84 26.37 -12.05
CA ILE A 455 -25.14 24.95 -11.78
C ILE A 455 -25.64 24.28 -13.05
N SER A 456 -26.51 24.93 -13.83
CA SER A 456 -27.01 24.39 -15.10
C SER A 456 -25.86 24.13 -16.08
N ASN A 457 -24.96 25.09 -16.23
CA ASN A 457 -23.80 24.98 -17.12
C ASN A 457 -22.86 23.83 -16.75
N VAL A 458 -22.57 23.65 -15.46
CA VAL A 458 -21.67 22.57 -15.00
C VAL A 458 -22.36 21.20 -15.01
N THR A 459 -23.62 21.14 -14.62
CA THR A 459 -24.33 19.86 -14.42
C THR A 459 -25.01 19.34 -15.68
N GLY A 460 -25.28 20.21 -16.67
CA GLY A 460 -26.12 19.95 -17.82
C GLY A 460 -27.60 19.75 -17.47
N LYS A 461 -28.02 20.11 -16.24
CA LYS A 461 -29.42 20.05 -15.79
C LYS A 461 -30.12 21.35 -16.14
N ASN A 462 -31.38 21.28 -16.57
CA ASN A 462 -32.11 22.50 -16.91
C ASN A 462 -32.45 23.32 -15.65
N SER A 463 -32.60 24.63 -15.81
CA SER A 463 -32.83 25.58 -14.71
C SER A 463 -34.09 25.26 -13.90
N TYR A 464 -35.13 24.71 -14.54
CA TYR A 464 -36.38 24.32 -13.88
C TYR A 464 -36.17 23.15 -12.90
N GLN A 465 -35.44 22.12 -13.30
CA GLN A 465 -35.10 20.97 -12.45
C GLN A 465 -34.26 21.40 -11.24
N ILE A 466 -33.32 22.31 -11.44
CA ILE A 466 -32.50 22.85 -10.36
C ILE A 466 -33.38 23.65 -9.40
N LYS A 467 -34.26 24.52 -9.92
CA LYS A 467 -35.19 25.31 -9.11
C LYS A 467 -36.09 24.44 -8.24
N LEU A 468 -36.73 23.42 -8.84
CA LEU A 468 -37.57 22.48 -8.09
C LEU A 468 -36.80 21.72 -7.01
N ALA A 469 -35.57 21.31 -7.30
CA ALA A 469 -34.73 20.61 -6.32
C ALA A 469 -34.32 21.52 -5.16
N THR A 470 -34.05 22.80 -5.43
CA THR A 470 -33.78 23.82 -4.40
C THR A 470 -35.01 24.11 -3.56
N GLU A 471 -36.17 24.38 -4.17
CA GLU A 471 -37.45 24.60 -3.48
C GLU A 471 -37.83 23.39 -2.60
N TRP A 472 -37.53 22.17 -3.07
CA TRP A 472 -37.74 20.96 -2.26
C TRP A 472 -36.82 20.92 -1.03
N LEU A 473 -35.54 21.30 -1.15
CA LEU A 473 -34.63 21.36 0.01
C LEU A 473 -35.10 22.40 1.03
N GLU A 474 -35.51 23.58 0.58
CA GLU A 474 -36.07 24.65 1.42
C GLU A 474 -37.32 24.16 2.16
N SER A 475 -38.21 23.42 1.48
CA SER A 475 -39.40 22.81 2.11
C SER A 475 -39.08 21.81 3.23
N LYS A 476 -37.83 21.33 3.30
CA LYS A 476 -37.31 20.43 4.34
C LYS A 476 -36.48 21.16 5.40
N GLY A 477 -36.43 22.50 5.37
CA GLY A 477 -35.68 23.31 6.32
C GLY A 477 -34.16 23.15 6.18
N ILE A 478 -33.68 22.84 4.97
CA ILE A 478 -32.27 22.69 4.63
C ILE A 478 -31.75 23.93 3.93
#